data_AF-Q5UM03-F1
#
_entry.id   AF-Q5UM03-F1
#
_cell.length_a   1.000
_cell.length_b   1.000
_cell.length_c   1.000
_cell.angle_alpha   90.00
_cell.angle_beta   90.00
_cell.angle_gamma   90.00
#
_symmetry.space_group_name_H-M   'P 1'
#
loop_
_entity.id
_entity.type
_entity.pdbx_description
1 polymer ?
#
loop_
_entity_poly.entity_id
_entity_poly.type
_entity_poly.pdbx_seq_one_letter_code
_entity_poly.pdbx_strand_id
1 'polypeptide(L)'
;VVLSFLYPSTTGRNMDEVVRVLESLQNAKHHKIATPANWKPGDDVVISPTVSQEEAQKMFPQGYKTKDLPSQKGTCALQMFEHGAIYI
;
A
#
# COMPACT_ATOMS: atom_id res chain seq x y z
N VAL A 1 2.59 -12.99 -2.57
CA VAL A 1 2.07 -12.44 -3.84
C VAL A 1 3.17 -12.54 -4.88
N VAL A 2 2.85 -12.86 -6.14
CA VAL A 2 3.79 -12.93 -7.26
C VAL A 2 3.39 -11.90 -8.31
N LEU A 3 4.37 -11.23 -8.92
CA LEU A 3 4.18 -10.25 -10.00
C LEU A 3 4.84 -10.76 -11.27
N SER A 4 4.15 -10.60 -12.40
CA SER A 4 4.67 -10.94 -13.73
C SER A 4 4.44 -9.79 -14.70
N PHE A 5 5.47 -9.49 -15.48
CA PHE A 5 5.44 -8.50 -16.56
C PHE A 5 5.65 -9.20 -17.91
N LEU A 6 4.74 -9.00 -18.85
CA LEU A 6 4.83 -9.56 -20.20
C LEU A 6 5.04 -8.42 -21.21
N TYR A 7 6.28 -8.28 -21.69
CA TYR A 7 6.68 -7.32 -22.72
C TYR A 7 7.19 -8.08 -23.96
N PRO A 8 6.82 -7.68 -25.19
CA PRO A 8 7.40 -8.25 -26.40
C PRO A 8 8.86 -7.81 -26.57
N SER A 9 9.62 -8.51 -27.42
CA SER A 9 11.04 -8.20 -27.67
C SER A 9 11.28 -6.79 -28.24
N THR A 10 10.25 -6.19 -28.83
CA THR A 10 10.29 -4.83 -29.40
C THR A 10 10.14 -3.72 -28.35
N THR A 11 9.73 -4.05 -27.12
CA THR A 11 9.43 -3.06 -26.08
C THR A 11 10.40 -3.19 -24.92
N GLY A 12 11.20 -2.14 -24.69
CA GLY A 12 12.07 -2.04 -23.52
C GLY A 12 11.26 -2.06 -22.21
N ARG A 13 11.85 -2.67 -21.17
CA ARG A 13 11.24 -2.73 -19.84
C ARG A 13 11.46 -1.43 -19.08
N ASN A 14 10.49 -1.05 -18.25
CA ASN A 14 10.66 0.02 -17.28
C ASN A 14 11.21 -0.55 -15.96
N MET A 15 12.51 -0.32 -15.68
CA MET A 15 13.16 -0.84 -14.47
C MET A 15 12.74 -0.08 -13.20
N ASP A 16 12.39 1.20 -13.31
CA ASP A 16 11.89 1.98 -12.17
C ASP A 16 10.58 1.38 -11.64
N GLU A 17 9.71 0.90 -12.54
CA GLU A 17 8.49 0.21 -12.18
C GLU A 17 8.76 -1.15 -11.50
N VAL A 18 9.79 -1.86 -11.94
CA VAL A 18 10.19 -3.13 -11.31
C VAL A 18 10.63 -2.91 -9.86
N VAL A 19 11.45 -1.89 -9.60
CA VAL A 19 11.91 -1.54 -8.24
C VAL A 19 10.73 -1.08 -7.38
N ARG A 20 9.88 -0.19 -7.91
CA ARG A 20 8.70 0.32 -7.21
C ARG A 20 7.76 -0.81 -6.78
N VAL A 21 7.50 -1.78 -7.65
CA VAL A 21 6.61 -2.89 -7.31
C VAL A 21 7.30 -3.88 -6.36
N LEU A 22 8.61 -4.08 -6.45
CA LEU A 22 9.35 -4.90 -5.49
C LEU A 22 9.20 -4.34 -4.05
N GLU A 23 9.37 -3.04 -3.88
CA GLU A 23 9.20 -2.37 -2.58
C GLU A 23 7.74 -2.46 -2.09
N SER A 24 6.76 -2.25 -2.98
CA SER A 24 5.34 -2.44 -2.67
C SER A 24 5.05 -3.87 -2.19
N LEU A 25 5.62 -4.90 -2.83
CA LEU A 25 5.43 -6.31 -2.45
C LEU A 25 6.05 -6.63 -1.09
N GLN A 26 7.24 -6.08 -0.80
CA GLN A 26 7.89 -6.23 0.50
C GLN A 26 7.03 -5.57 1.60
N ASN A 27 6.62 -4.33 1.39
CA ASN A 27 5.80 -3.57 2.32
C ASN A 27 4.45 -4.26 2.60
N ALA A 28 3.78 -4.75 1.56
CA ALA A 28 2.52 -5.48 1.69
C ALA A 28 2.67 -6.78 2.50
N LYS A 29 3.81 -7.47 2.37
CA LYS A 29 4.10 -8.70 3.12
C LYS A 29 4.34 -8.45 4.61
N HIS A 30 5.01 -7.35 4.96
CA HIS A 30 5.41 -7.08 6.34
C HIS A 30 4.35 -6.33 7.16
N HIS A 31 3.59 -5.41 6.54
CA HIS A 31 2.77 -4.45 7.29
C HIS A 31 1.26 -4.59 7.08
N LYS A 32 0.78 -5.63 6.37
CA LYS A 32 -0.66 -5.82 6.03
C LYS A 32 -1.31 -4.58 5.38
N ILE A 33 -0.52 -3.85 4.60
CA ILE A 33 -0.92 -2.66 3.85
C ILE A 33 -1.03 -2.96 2.35
N ALA A 34 -1.71 -2.08 1.63
CA ALA A 34 -1.84 -2.06 0.19
C ALA A 34 -1.41 -0.68 -0.35
N THR A 35 -0.58 -0.68 -1.40
CA THR A 35 -0.14 0.56 -2.04
C THR A 35 -1.18 1.00 -3.09
N PRO A 36 -1.65 2.27 -3.08
CA PRO A 36 -2.63 2.78 -4.04
C PRO A 36 -2.05 2.93 -5.46
N ALA A 37 -2.90 3.33 -6.41
CA ALA A 37 -2.49 3.55 -7.79
C ALA A 37 -1.40 4.62 -7.89
N ASN A 38 -0.37 4.36 -8.71
CA ASN A 38 0.80 5.24 -8.91
C ASN A 38 1.61 5.55 -7.64
N TRP A 39 1.45 4.76 -6.58
CA TRP A 39 2.20 4.92 -5.33
C TRP A 39 3.70 4.89 -5.55
N LYS A 40 4.41 5.81 -4.90
CA LYS A 40 5.87 5.86 -4.80
C LYS A 40 6.31 5.72 -3.33
N PRO A 41 7.56 5.33 -3.07
CA PRO A 41 8.10 5.32 -1.71
C PRO A 41 7.93 6.69 -1.04
N GLY A 42 7.34 6.69 0.15
CA GLY A 42 6.99 7.91 0.89
C GLY A 42 5.56 8.41 0.66
N ASP A 43 4.85 7.92 -0.36
CA ASP A 43 3.42 8.19 -0.51
C ASP A 43 2.59 7.38 0.48
N ASP A 44 1.38 7.89 0.75
CA ASP A 44 0.47 7.24 1.68
C ASP A 44 0.02 5.86 1.19
N VAL A 45 -0.13 4.95 2.16
CA VAL A 45 -0.58 3.56 1.92
C VAL A 45 -1.95 3.31 2.53
N VAL A 46 -2.61 2.25 2.09
CA VAL A 46 -3.96 1.88 2.52
C VAL A 46 -3.91 0.63 3.38
N ILE A 47 -4.60 0.61 4.52
CA ILE A 47 -4.70 -0.62 5.33
C ILE A 47 -5.58 -1.64 4.61
N SER A 48 -5.16 -2.91 4.61
CA SER A 48 -5.92 -4.00 4.01
C SER A 48 -7.33 -4.12 4.64
N PRO A 49 -8.40 -4.31 3.85
CA PRO A 49 -9.77 -4.43 4.37
C PRO A 49 -9.99 -5.71 5.20
N THR A 50 -9.02 -6.63 5.22
CA THR A 50 -9.04 -7.82 6.08
C THR A 50 -8.75 -7.49 7.55
N VAL A 51 -8.17 -6.32 7.84
CA VAL A 51 -7.83 -5.89 9.20
C VAL A 51 -9.05 -5.23 9.84
N SER A 52 -9.39 -5.61 11.07
CA SER A 52 -10.48 -4.97 11.82
C SER A 52 -10.07 -3.60 12.36
N GLN A 53 -11.03 -2.75 12.71
CA GLN A 53 -10.75 -1.41 13.24
C GLN A 53 -9.89 -1.44 14.52
N GLU A 54 -10.14 -2.43 15.38
CA GLU A 54 -9.43 -2.65 16.64
C GLU A 54 -7.96 -3.08 16.40
N GLU A 55 -7.75 -3.96 15.43
CA GLU A 55 -6.41 -4.38 15.01
C GLU A 55 -5.65 -3.23 14.36
N ALA A 56 -6.33 -2.41 13.55
CA ALA A 56 -5.75 -1.23 12.93
C ALA A 56 -5.30 -0.21 13.99
N GLN A 57 -6.08 0.02 15.05
CA GLN A 57 -5.69 0.91 16.15
C GLN A 57 -4.44 0.40 16.90
N LYS A 58 -4.29 -0.91 17.05
CA LYS A 58 -3.11 -1.52 17.70
C LYS A 58 -1.86 -1.46 16.83
N MET A 59 -2.00 -1.74 15.53
CA MET A 59 -0.87 -1.74 14.59
C MET A 59 -0.41 -0.34 14.21
N PHE A 60 -1.30 0.64 14.24
CA PHE A 60 -1.02 2.00 13.78
C PHE A 60 -1.42 3.06 14.83
N PRO A 61 -0.68 3.12 15.96
CA PRO A 61 -0.95 4.09 17.04
C PRO A 61 -0.74 5.55 16.60
N GLN A 62 0.00 5.80 15.53
CA GLN A 62 0.24 7.12 14.93
C GLN A 62 -1.01 7.75 14.27
N GLY A 63 -2.10 6.98 14.14
CA GLY A 63 -3.38 7.46 13.62
C GLY A 63 -3.51 7.35 12.10
N TYR A 64 -4.72 7.02 11.64
CA TYR A 64 -5.07 6.84 10.22
C TYR A 64 -6.30 7.68 9.85
N LYS A 65 -6.44 8.03 8.57
CA LYS A 65 -7.63 8.74 8.06
C LYS A 65 -8.62 7.76 7.43
N THR A 66 -9.86 7.79 7.90
CA THR A 66 -10.99 7.10 7.26
C THR A 66 -11.70 8.06 6.32
N LYS A 67 -11.97 7.64 5.08
CA LYS A 67 -12.74 8.42 4.11
C LYS A 67 -14.17 7.91 4.01
N ASP A 68 -15.15 8.79 4.19
CA ASP A 68 -16.56 8.43 4.04
C ASP A 68 -16.92 8.22 2.58
N LEU A 69 -17.54 7.07 2.30
CA LEU A 69 -18.01 6.69 0.97
C LEU A 69 -19.54 6.56 0.98
N PRO A 70 -20.23 6.88 -0.14
CA PRO A 70 -21.69 6.76 -0.24
C PRO A 70 -22.23 5.34 0.02
N SER A 71 -21.35 4.33 -0.08
CA SER A 71 -21.67 2.90 0.10
C SER A 71 -21.93 2.51 1.57
N GLN A 72 -21.59 3.37 2.55
CA GLN A 72 -21.73 3.11 4.00
C GLN A 72 -21.07 1.81 4.51
N LYS A 73 -20.31 1.10 3.68
CA LYS A 73 -19.52 -0.07 4.08
C LYS A 73 -18.25 0.44 4.76
N GLY A 74 -18.14 0.22 6.07
CA GLY A 74 -17.06 0.71 6.94
C GLY A 74 -15.66 0.15 6.68
N THR A 75 -15.39 -0.39 5.48
CA THR A 75 -14.08 -0.94 5.07
C THR A 75 -13.17 0.13 4.45
N CYS A 76 -13.41 1.41 4.74
CA CYS A 76 -12.88 2.53 4.00
C CYS A 76 -11.40 2.79 4.28
N ALA A 77 -10.57 2.53 3.26
CA ALA A 77 -9.35 3.26 2.91
C ALA A 77 -8.68 4.01 4.08
N LEU A 78 -8.08 3.27 5.01
CA LEU A 78 -7.29 3.88 6.06
C LEU A 78 -5.99 4.37 5.44
N GLN A 79 -5.88 5.67 5.21
CA GLN A 79 -4.70 6.27 4.63
C GLN A 79 -3.66 6.52 5.73
N MET A 80 -2.51 5.86 5.61
CA MET A 80 -1.39 5.99 6.52
C MET A 80 -0.39 7.01 5.98
N PHE A 81 -0.11 8.05 6.77
CA PHE A 81 0.95 9.01 6.50
C PHE A 81 2.26 8.47 7.08
N GLU A 82 3.11 7.86 6.26
CA GLU A 82 4.50 7.63 6.64
C GLU A 82 5.39 8.74 6.08
N HIS A 83 5.21 9.97 6.57
CA HIS A 83 6.24 11.00 6.40
C HIS A 83 7.42 10.76 7.37
N GLY A 84 8.00 9.55 7.36
CA GLY A 84 9.32 9.30 7.98
C GLY A 84 9.51 8.05 8.84
N ALA A 85 8.83 6.92 8.59
CA ALA A 85 8.95 5.71 9.43
C ALA A 85 9.60 4.48 8.76
N ILE A 86 10.17 4.61 7.56
CA ILE A 86 10.99 3.55 6.94
C ILE A 86 12.45 3.99 6.90
N TYR A 87 13.04 4.12 8.09
CA TYR A 87 14.45 3.83 8.34
C TYR A 87 14.47 2.83 9.49
N ILE A 88 14.23 1.56 9.16
CA ILE A 88 14.66 0.40 9.95
C ILE A 88 15.38 -0.53 8.99
#